data_AF-A0AAX6QWM7-F1
#
_entry.id   AF-A0AAX6QWM7-F1
#
_cell.length_a   1.000
_cell.length_b   1.000
_cell.length_c   1.000
_cell.angle_alpha   90.00
_cell.angle_beta   90.00
_cell.angle_gamma   90.00
#
_symmetry.space_group_name_H-M   'P 1'
#
loop_
_entity.id
_entity.type
_entity.pdbx_description
1 polymer ?
#
loop_
_entity_poly.entity_id
_entity_poly.type
_entity_poly.pdbx_seq_one_letter_code
_entity_poly.pdbx_strand_id
1 'polypeptide(L)'
;MDATSAPHRIPAEMPQYGEANHIFELMQSMLEQLLIHQPQDPIPFMIEHLHRDNDHVPKIIILGPPASGKTTIAMWLCKHLNTNLLTRGTLLGKEFSSVAEEARKQYQRFKKVPDSLLIQLVQERLMEEDCVRRGWILDGIPQTREQVLMMQTLGLAPRHVIVLNAPDSVLIERNLGKRIDPVTREIYHTTFDWPREAEVQNRLLEPEGISEVETARKLLEYHRSIIRILPSYPRILKAISADQPCVDVFYQVCCGQLLREAVEDQSKLSELIQSFFDKEMTVPDDIILKVLKGRLDRPDCVHKGWVLHGFPRDLDQAHMLASMGYSPNRVFFLNVPLDSILERLTLRRVDPVTGERYHLMYKPPPTPEIQARLLQNPEDAEDRVKLQTDLFYRNSSELEQFYRQALTLNGDQDPYTVFEYIESGIINPLPRKVF
;
A
#
# COMPACT_ATOMS: atom_id res chain seq x y z
N MET A 1 53.45 17.07 -24.89
CA MET A 1 52.17 16.43 -25.24
C MET A 1 51.17 16.92 -24.22
N ASP A 2 50.10 17.53 -24.71
CA ASP A 2 49.09 18.22 -23.92
C ASP A 2 48.28 17.21 -23.09
N ALA A 3 48.32 17.31 -21.76
CA ALA A 3 47.68 16.38 -20.82
C ALA A 3 46.14 16.39 -20.90
N THR A 4 45.56 17.33 -21.68
CA THR A 4 44.13 17.45 -21.93
C THR A 4 43.61 16.58 -23.09
N SER A 5 44.50 15.88 -23.81
CA SER A 5 44.15 15.07 -24.99
C SER A 5 43.97 13.57 -24.73
N ALA A 6 44.19 13.11 -23.50
CA ALA A 6 43.87 11.74 -23.12
C ALA A 6 42.36 11.61 -22.89
N PRO A 7 41.64 10.70 -23.59
CA PRO A 7 40.26 10.45 -23.23
C PRO A 7 40.26 9.96 -21.79
N HIS A 8 39.57 10.67 -20.89
CA HIS A 8 39.37 10.23 -19.52
C HIS A 8 38.80 8.81 -19.57
N ARG A 9 39.65 7.80 -19.35
CA ARG A 9 39.22 6.40 -19.30
C ARG A 9 38.57 6.24 -17.95
N ILE A 10 37.25 6.43 -17.94
CA ILE A 10 36.41 6.06 -16.81
C ILE A 10 36.68 4.56 -16.54
N PRO A 11 37.17 4.19 -15.35
CA PRO A 11 37.42 2.79 -15.00
C PRO A 11 36.14 1.97 -15.14
N ALA A 12 36.25 0.73 -15.63
CA ALA A 12 35.10 -0.15 -15.79
C ALA A 12 34.43 -0.50 -14.45
N GLU A 13 35.15 -0.38 -13.32
CA GLU A 13 34.58 -0.56 -11.99
C GLU A 13 33.81 0.67 -11.48
N MET A 14 33.93 1.85 -12.11
CA MET A 14 33.29 3.08 -11.64
C MET A 14 31.76 2.98 -11.59
N PRO A 15 31.05 2.44 -12.61
CA PRO A 15 29.61 2.25 -12.52
C PRO A 15 29.20 1.31 -11.39
N GLN A 16 29.95 0.22 -11.19
CA GLN A 16 29.70 -0.76 -10.12
C GLN A 16 29.87 -0.13 -8.74
N TYR A 17 30.91 0.68 -8.55
CA TYR A 17 31.12 1.43 -7.31
C TYR A 17 30.02 2.47 -7.09
N GLY A 18 29.62 3.20 -8.14
CA GLY A 18 28.56 4.20 -8.07
C GLY A 18 27.20 3.60 -7.72
N GLU A 19 26.88 2.42 -8.25
CA GLU A 19 25.65 1.68 -7.97
C GLU A 19 25.67 1.07 -6.56
N ALA A 20 26.75 0.38 -6.18
CA ALA A 20 26.88 -0.25 -4.86
C ALA A 20 26.87 0.76 -3.69
N ASN A 21 27.22 2.03 -3.95
CA ASN A 21 27.26 3.09 -2.94
C ASN A 21 26.20 4.18 -3.18
N HIS A 22 25.21 3.94 -4.05
CA HIS A 22 24.09 4.86 -4.30
C HIS A 22 24.52 6.29 -4.73
N ILE A 23 25.69 6.44 -5.35
CA ILE A 23 26.27 7.75 -5.67
C ILE A 23 25.46 8.46 -6.74
N PHE A 24 24.93 7.71 -7.73
CA PHE A 24 24.11 8.29 -8.79
C PHE A 24 22.77 8.82 -8.26
N GLU A 25 22.12 8.08 -7.37
CA GLU A 25 20.86 8.49 -6.71
C GLU A 25 21.09 9.70 -5.83
N LEU A 26 22.19 9.72 -5.06
CA LEU A 26 22.58 10.86 -4.24
C LEU A 26 22.81 12.11 -5.10
N MET A 27 23.56 11.99 -6.18
CA MET A 27 23.81 13.10 -7.10
C MET A 27 22.54 13.62 -7.75
N GLN A 28 21.65 12.71 -8.17
CA GLN A 28 20.35 13.08 -8.73
C GLN A 28 19.51 13.83 -7.69
N SER A 29 19.40 13.32 -6.46
CA SER A 29 18.64 13.99 -5.40
C SER A 29 19.19 15.38 -5.11
N MET A 30 20.51 15.51 -4.97
CA MET A 30 21.14 16.82 -4.75
C MET A 30 20.86 17.80 -5.88
N LEU A 31 20.94 17.34 -7.14
CA LEU A 31 20.63 18.18 -8.30
C LEU A 31 19.16 18.61 -8.30
N GLU A 32 18.24 17.68 -8.02
CA GLU A 32 16.81 17.98 -7.90
C GLU A 32 16.55 19.05 -6.83
N GLN A 33 17.15 18.92 -5.64
CA GLN A 33 16.98 19.91 -4.57
C GLN A 33 17.50 21.30 -4.94
N LEU A 34 18.64 21.38 -5.63
CA LEU A 34 19.17 22.65 -6.13
C LEU A 34 18.25 23.31 -7.15
N LEU A 35 17.70 22.53 -8.08
CA LEU A 35 16.79 23.03 -9.12
C LEU A 35 15.45 23.48 -8.54
N ILE A 36 14.97 22.80 -7.48
CA ILE A 36 13.73 23.14 -6.77
C ILE A 36 13.90 24.41 -5.94
N HIS A 37 14.94 24.47 -5.11
CA HIS A 37 15.09 25.54 -4.12
C HIS A 37 15.85 26.76 -4.61
N GLN A 38 16.65 26.62 -5.67
CA GLN A 38 17.45 27.68 -6.29
C GLN A 38 18.16 28.57 -5.25
N PRO A 39 18.92 27.98 -4.30
CA PRO A 39 19.57 28.75 -3.23
C PRO A 39 20.62 29.71 -3.81
N GLN A 40 20.84 30.84 -3.14
CA GLN A 40 21.89 31.79 -3.57
C GLN A 40 23.29 31.19 -3.50
N ASP A 41 23.54 30.31 -2.52
CA ASP A 41 24.80 29.57 -2.41
C ASP A 41 24.54 28.05 -2.44
N PRO A 42 24.80 27.37 -3.57
CA PRO A 42 24.52 25.94 -3.76
C PRO A 42 25.31 25.00 -2.85
N ILE A 43 26.59 25.29 -2.57
CA ILE A 43 27.47 24.34 -1.88
C ILE A 43 27.09 24.18 -0.40
N PRO A 44 26.92 25.27 0.40
CA PRO A 44 26.45 25.15 1.78
C PRO A 44 25.08 24.48 1.88
N PHE A 45 24.18 24.77 0.94
CA PHE A 45 22.86 24.13 0.88
C PHE A 45 22.96 22.62 0.67
N MET A 46 23.81 22.16 -0.25
CA MET A 46 24.05 20.73 -0.47
C MET A 46 24.65 20.06 0.77
N ILE A 47 25.61 20.71 1.43
CA ILE A 47 26.21 20.19 2.67
C ILE A 47 25.13 20.03 3.73
N GLU A 48 24.29 21.05 3.95
CA GLU A 48 23.20 20.97 4.92
C GLU A 48 22.18 19.88 4.56
N HIS A 49 21.82 19.74 3.28
CA HIS A 49 20.93 18.68 2.80
C HIS A 49 21.51 17.29 3.09
N LEU A 50 22.78 17.07 2.81
CA LEU A 50 23.48 15.81 3.10
C LEU A 50 23.49 15.48 4.60
N HIS A 51 23.60 16.48 5.48
CA HIS A 51 23.52 16.28 6.93
C HIS A 51 22.11 15.91 7.42
N ARG A 52 21.05 16.25 6.66
CA ARG A 52 19.66 15.95 7.03
C ARG A 52 19.27 14.49 6.76
N ASP A 53 20.01 13.79 5.89
CA ASP A 53 19.79 12.37 5.52
C ASP A 53 18.31 12.00 5.30
N ASN A 54 17.59 12.85 4.56
CA ASN A 54 16.15 12.70 4.33
C ASN A 54 15.83 12.07 2.97
N ASP A 55 16.84 11.65 2.21
CA ASP A 55 16.68 11.10 0.88
C ASP A 55 16.04 9.69 0.89
N HIS A 56 15.73 9.11 2.04
CA HIS A 56 15.07 7.81 2.15
C HIS A 56 13.72 7.87 2.86
N VAL A 57 13.27 9.07 3.26
CA VAL A 57 12.03 9.19 4.03
C VAL A 57 10.80 8.99 3.12
N PRO A 58 9.73 8.35 3.61
CA PRO A 58 8.51 8.18 2.83
C PRO A 58 7.83 9.52 2.54
N LYS A 59 7.49 9.76 1.27
CA LYS A 59 6.73 10.93 0.81
C LYS A 59 5.53 10.42 0.01
N ILE A 60 4.43 10.15 0.69
CA ILE A 60 3.30 9.39 0.11
C ILE A 60 2.05 10.27 0.04
N ILE A 61 1.30 10.14 -1.05
CA ILE A 61 -0.06 10.66 -1.15
C ILE A 61 -1.01 9.48 -1.26
N ILE A 62 -2.13 9.52 -0.54
CA ILE A 62 -3.22 8.56 -0.67
C ILE A 62 -4.45 9.30 -1.14
N LEU A 63 -4.92 8.97 -2.34
CA LEU A 63 -6.16 9.46 -2.91
C LEU A 63 -7.16 8.31 -3.01
N GLY A 64 -8.42 8.67 -3.16
CA GLY A 64 -9.50 7.71 -3.30
C GLY A 64 -10.83 8.39 -3.07
N PRO A 65 -11.92 7.79 -3.53
CA PRO A 65 -13.25 8.33 -3.32
C PRO A 65 -13.59 8.38 -1.82
N PRO A 66 -14.63 9.15 -1.43
CA PRO A 66 -15.18 9.04 -0.07
C PRO A 66 -15.53 7.58 0.25
N ALA A 67 -15.41 7.18 1.52
CA ALA A 67 -15.66 5.82 2.03
C ALA A 67 -14.76 4.68 1.51
N SER A 68 -13.72 4.96 0.73
CA SER A 68 -12.75 3.96 0.23
C SER A 68 -11.78 3.40 1.29
N GLY A 69 -11.81 3.90 2.53
CA GLY A 69 -10.86 3.50 3.57
C GLY A 69 -9.49 4.20 3.51
N LYS A 70 -9.33 5.24 2.67
CA LYS A 70 -8.07 6.02 2.55
C LYS A 70 -7.45 6.44 3.88
N THR A 71 -8.25 7.00 4.79
CA THR A 71 -7.78 7.46 6.10
C THR A 71 -7.32 6.29 6.97
N THR A 72 -8.03 5.16 6.92
CA THR A 72 -7.65 3.93 7.64
C THR A 72 -6.30 3.41 7.16
N ILE A 73 -6.10 3.32 5.84
CA ILE A 73 -4.85 2.89 5.25
C ILE A 73 -3.73 3.89 5.54
N ALA A 74 -4.02 5.19 5.49
CA ALA A 74 -3.06 6.23 5.82
C ALA A 74 -2.58 6.14 7.27
N MET A 75 -3.48 5.87 8.23
CA MET A 75 -3.13 5.65 9.63
C MET A 75 -2.28 4.40 9.81
N TRP A 76 -2.61 3.30 9.14
CA TRP A 76 -1.83 2.06 9.22
C TRP A 76 -0.43 2.22 8.64
N LEU A 77 -0.32 2.81 7.44
CA LEU A 77 0.98 3.13 6.82
C LEU A 77 1.80 4.09 7.70
N CYS A 78 1.15 5.09 8.31
CA CYS A 78 1.80 6.02 9.22
C CYS A 78 2.44 5.29 10.42
N LYS A 79 1.70 4.35 11.02
CA LYS A 79 2.19 3.54 12.15
C LYS A 79 3.33 2.59 11.73
N HIS A 80 3.20 1.92 10.58
CA HIS A 80 4.21 0.96 10.10
C HIS A 80 5.49 1.62 9.60
N LEU A 81 5.38 2.75 8.92
CA LEU A 81 6.53 3.47 8.37
C LEU A 81 7.15 4.44 9.37
N ASN A 82 6.50 4.69 10.51
CA ASN A 82 6.87 5.71 11.50
C ASN A 82 7.00 7.11 10.88
N THR A 83 6.00 7.48 10.07
CA THR A 83 5.93 8.77 9.34
C THR A 83 4.90 9.70 9.97
N ASN A 84 4.73 10.91 9.42
CA ASN A 84 3.68 11.84 9.85
C ASN A 84 2.45 11.74 8.94
N LEU A 85 1.25 11.57 9.52
CA LEU A 85 -0.01 11.63 8.78
C LEU A 85 -0.54 13.06 8.74
N LEU A 86 -0.71 13.59 7.54
CA LEU A 86 -1.26 14.91 7.29
C LEU A 86 -2.65 14.77 6.67
N THR A 87 -3.66 15.13 7.45
CA THR A 87 -5.06 15.24 7.01
C THR A 87 -5.46 16.72 6.99
N ARG A 88 -6.54 17.06 6.28
CA ARG A 88 -7.11 18.42 6.36
C ARG A 88 -7.43 18.84 7.80
N GLY A 89 -7.90 17.91 8.63
CA GLY A 89 -8.22 18.17 10.03
C GLY A 89 -6.98 18.52 10.85
N THR A 90 -5.89 17.77 10.69
CA THR A 90 -4.63 18.02 11.42
C THR A 90 -3.98 19.34 10.96
N LEU A 91 -4.08 19.68 9.68
CA LEU A 91 -3.58 20.96 9.14
C LEU A 91 -4.36 22.16 9.68
N LEU A 92 -5.69 22.08 9.73
CA LEU A 92 -6.53 23.15 10.28
C LEU A 92 -6.43 23.28 11.80
N GLY A 93 -6.19 22.17 12.50
CA GLY A 93 -6.05 22.11 13.95
C GLY A 93 -4.72 22.64 14.47
N LYS A 94 -3.80 23.07 13.59
CA LYS A 94 -2.49 23.58 13.99
C LYS A 94 -2.63 24.86 14.83
N GLU A 95 -2.09 24.81 16.04
CA GLU A 95 -2.00 25.95 16.94
C GLU A 95 -0.84 26.87 16.49
N PHE A 96 -0.98 28.17 16.75
CA PHE A 96 0.06 29.18 16.46
C PHE A 96 0.46 29.38 14.98
N SER A 97 -0.35 28.90 14.02
CA SER A 97 -0.24 29.27 12.59
C SER A 97 -1.32 30.30 12.20
N SER A 98 -0.90 31.46 11.70
CA SER A 98 -1.79 32.51 11.19
C SER A 98 -2.59 32.03 9.98
N VAL A 99 -1.95 31.24 9.11
CA VAL A 99 -2.57 30.58 7.96
C VAL A 99 -3.65 29.61 8.42
N ALA A 100 -3.39 28.84 9.48
CA ALA A 100 -4.38 27.88 10.02
C ALA A 100 -5.57 28.61 10.66
N GLU A 101 -5.32 29.74 11.31
CA GLU A 101 -6.39 30.56 11.88
C GLU A 101 -7.30 31.16 10.81
N GLU A 102 -6.73 31.69 9.73
CA GLU A 102 -7.49 32.17 8.57
C GLU A 102 -8.27 31.02 7.91
N ALA A 103 -7.64 29.87 7.73
CA ALA A 103 -8.27 28.70 7.13
C ALA A 103 -9.45 28.20 7.96
N ARG A 104 -9.32 28.23 9.30
CA ARG A 104 -10.41 27.92 10.22
C ARG A 104 -11.57 28.91 10.08
N LYS A 105 -11.32 30.22 10.01
CA LYS A 105 -12.35 31.24 9.80
C LYS A 105 -13.11 31.04 8.49
N GLN A 106 -12.39 30.78 7.40
CA GLN A 106 -13.00 30.49 6.09
C GLN A 106 -13.80 29.19 6.12
N TYR A 107 -13.27 28.14 6.73
CA TYR A 107 -13.97 26.86 6.85
C TYR A 107 -15.24 26.96 7.69
N GLN A 108 -15.23 27.72 8.78
CA GLN A 108 -16.42 27.96 9.61
C GLN A 108 -17.51 28.69 8.83
N ARG A 109 -17.13 29.66 8.00
CA ARG A 109 -18.07 30.50 7.23
C ARG A 109 -18.62 29.83 5.98
N PHE A 110 -17.76 29.14 5.21
CA PHE A 110 -18.10 28.62 3.88
C PHE A 110 -18.05 27.10 3.77
N LYS A 111 -17.69 26.39 4.84
CA LYS A 111 -17.45 24.93 4.87
C LYS A 111 -16.43 24.44 3.83
N LYS A 112 -15.65 25.36 3.26
CA LYS A 112 -14.63 25.10 2.25
C LYS A 112 -13.40 25.96 2.53
N VAL A 113 -12.22 25.40 2.27
CA VAL A 113 -10.93 26.10 2.38
C VAL A 113 -10.46 26.41 0.97
N PRO A 114 -10.02 27.64 0.66
CA PRO A 114 -9.40 27.96 -0.62
C PRO A 114 -8.16 27.11 -0.89
N ASP A 115 -7.94 26.72 -2.15
CA ASP A 115 -6.85 25.84 -2.55
C ASP A 115 -5.47 26.44 -2.19
N SER A 116 -5.29 27.74 -2.40
CA SER A 116 -4.07 28.47 -2.04
C SER A 116 -3.72 28.32 -0.56
N LEU A 117 -4.71 28.51 0.31
CA LEU A 117 -4.54 28.48 1.76
C LEU A 117 -4.30 27.04 2.26
N LEU A 118 -4.97 26.05 1.67
CA LEU A 118 -4.73 24.64 1.99
C LEU A 118 -3.30 24.22 1.60
N ILE A 119 -2.82 24.61 0.42
CA ILE A 119 -1.46 24.26 -0.02
C ILE A 119 -0.39 24.99 0.80
N GLN A 120 -0.65 26.24 1.22
CA GLN A 120 0.23 26.93 2.18
C GLN A 120 0.34 26.19 3.51
N LEU A 121 -0.77 25.67 4.04
CA LEU A 121 -0.74 24.84 5.26
C LEU A 121 0.06 23.56 5.09
N VAL A 122 -0.11 22.89 3.93
CA VAL A 122 0.68 21.70 3.60
C VAL A 122 2.16 22.07 3.56
N GLN A 123 2.54 23.14 2.85
CA GLN A 123 3.92 23.61 2.77
C GLN A 123 4.50 23.89 4.16
N GLU A 124 3.79 24.65 4.99
CA GLU A 124 4.22 24.99 6.35
C GLU A 124 4.46 23.73 7.20
N ARG A 125 3.55 22.74 7.13
CA ARG A 125 3.67 21.49 7.88
C ARG A 125 4.81 20.60 7.37
N LEU A 126 5.02 20.55 6.06
CA LEU A 126 6.06 19.72 5.43
C LEU A 126 7.48 20.23 5.71
N MET A 127 7.64 21.52 6.04
CA MET A 127 8.93 22.13 6.40
C MET A 127 9.35 21.86 7.86
N GLU A 128 8.47 21.31 8.69
CA GLU A 128 8.80 20.98 10.08
C GLU A 128 9.78 19.81 10.18
N GLU A 129 10.62 19.84 11.20
CA GLU A 129 11.76 18.92 11.38
C GLU A 129 11.33 17.45 11.42
N ASP A 130 10.17 17.15 12.01
CA ASP A 130 9.62 15.80 12.07
C ASP A 130 9.19 15.29 10.69
N CYS A 131 8.53 16.11 9.86
CA CYS A 131 8.17 15.77 8.49
C CYS A 131 9.40 15.61 7.59
N VAL A 132 10.41 16.44 7.79
CA VAL A 132 11.67 16.35 7.05
C VAL A 132 12.42 15.06 7.42
N ARG A 133 12.49 14.68 8.70
CA ARG A 133 13.26 13.51 9.16
C ARG A 133 12.54 12.18 9.04
N ARG A 134 11.22 12.15 9.23
CA ARG A 134 10.44 10.90 9.24
C ARG A 134 9.62 10.69 7.98
N GLY A 135 9.49 11.73 7.15
CA GLY A 135 8.61 11.71 6.01
C GLY A 135 7.15 11.98 6.38
N TRP A 136 6.29 11.90 5.37
CA TRP A 136 4.91 12.35 5.44
C TRP A 136 3.98 11.53 4.53
N ILE A 137 2.73 11.43 4.96
CA ILE A 137 1.61 10.85 4.20
C ILE A 137 0.51 11.90 4.11
N LEU A 138 0.13 12.32 2.91
CA LEU A 138 -1.03 13.18 2.69
C LEU A 138 -2.28 12.32 2.44
N ASP A 139 -3.29 12.46 3.30
CA ASP A 139 -4.60 11.80 3.15
C ASP A 139 -5.58 12.69 2.40
N GLY A 140 -5.89 12.30 1.17
CA GLY A 140 -6.92 12.94 0.36
C GLY A 140 -6.57 14.37 -0.07
N ILE A 141 -5.29 14.70 -0.17
CA ILE A 141 -4.76 15.95 -0.72
C ILE A 141 -3.69 15.57 -1.75
N PRO A 142 -3.75 16.04 -3.01
CA PRO A 142 -4.66 17.05 -3.56
C PRO A 142 -6.03 16.50 -3.98
N GLN A 143 -7.04 17.37 -4.02
CA GLN A 143 -8.42 17.12 -4.47
C GLN A 143 -8.77 17.83 -5.77
N THR A 144 -7.96 18.79 -6.21
CA THR A 144 -8.17 19.55 -7.45
C THR A 144 -6.87 19.60 -8.28
N ARG A 145 -7.00 19.83 -9.59
CA ARG A 145 -5.84 20.05 -10.46
C ARG A 145 -5.06 21.31 -10.08
N GLU A 146 -5.75 22.33 -9.57
CA GLU A 146 -5.12 23.57 -9.11
C GLU A 146 -4.21 23.31 -7.90
N GLN A 147 -4.67 22.52 -6.93
CA GLN A 147 -3.84 22.06 -5.81
C GLN A 147 -2.59 21.31 -6.28
N VAL A 148 -2.73 20.41 -7.26
CA VAL A 148 -1.57 19.69 -7.85
C VAL A 148 -0.56 20.67 -8.43
N LEU A 149 -1.01 21.64 -9.22
CA LEU A 149 -0.13 22.62 -9.86
C LEU A 149 0.57 23.53 -8.83
N MET A 150 -0.14 23.93 -7.78
CA MET A 150 0.45 24.71 -6.69
C MET A 150 1.50 23.89 -5.93
N MET A 151 1.21 22.62 -5.62
CA MET A 151 2.18 21.72 -4.98
C MET A 151 3.44 21.55 -5.83
N GLN A 152 3.29 21.37 -7.15
CA GLN A 152 4.42 21.23 -8.07
C GLN A 152 5.27 22.52 -8.15
N THR A 153 4.62 23.68 -8.23
CA THR A 153 5.32 24.99 -8.23
C THR A 153 6.13 25.21 -6.96
N LEU A 154 5.67 24.67 -5.83
CA LEU A 154 6.37 24.75 -4.54
C LEU A 154 7.43 23.64 -4.35
N GLY A 155 7.64 22.77 -5.34
CA GLY A 155 8.59 21.66 -5.25
C GLY A 155 8.13 20.50 -4.35
N LEU A 156 6.83 20.43 -4.02
CA LEU A 156 6.27 19.37 -3.20
C LEU A 156 6.06 18.11 -4.05
N ALA A 157 7.13 17.33 -4.20
CA ALA A 157 7.14 16.10 -4.97
C ALA A 157 6.96 14.86 -4.08
N PRO A 158 5.82 14.14 -4.19
CA PRO A 158 5.69 12.82 -3.58
C PRO A 158 6.53 11.77 -4.32
N ARG A 159 6.90 10.70 -3.62
CA ARG A 159 7.55 9.52 -4.20
C ARG A 159 6.56 8.44 -4.62
N HIS A 160 5.44 8.35 -3.91
CA HIS A 160 4.38 7.40 -4.21
C HIS A 160 3.03 8.09 -4.10
N VAL A 161 2.16 7.83 -5.07
CA VAL A 161 0.75 8.24 -5.05
C VAL A 161 -0.09 6.97 -5.12
N ILE A 162 -0.76 6.63 -4.03
CA ILE A 162 -1.65 5.47 -3.95
C ILE A 162 -3.07 5.94 -4.20
N VAL A 163 -3.80 5.27 -5.08
CA VAL A 163 -5.19 5.60 -5.39
C VAL A 163 -6.06 4.40 -5.14
N LEU A 164 -6.96 4.54 -4.17
CA LEU A 164 -7.95 3.54 -3.85
C LEU A 164 -9.13 3.67 -4.78
N ASN A 165 -9.53 2.57 -5.40
CA ASN A 165 -10.68 2.51 -6.30
C ASN A 165 -11.67 1.47 -5.79
N ALA A 166 -12.95 1.83 -5.74
CA ALA A 166 -14.03 0.88 -5.49
C ALA A 166 -15.30 1.35 -6.22
N PRO A 167 -16.25 0.45 -6.47
CA PRO A 167 -17.51 0.80 -7.11
C PRO A 167 -18.32 1.80 -6.25
N ASP A 168 -19.01 2.75 -6.89
CA ASP A 168 -19.79 3.78 -6.18
C ASP A 168 -20.88 3.17 -5.29
N SER A 169 -21.50 2.06 -5.72
CA SER A 169 -22.48 1.30 -4.92
C SER A 169 -21.89 0.82 -3.59
N VAL A 170 -20.71 0.19 -3.65
CA VAL A 170 -19.96 -0.29 -2.49
C VAL A 170 -19.60 0.87 -1.57
N LEU A 171 -19.16 1.99 -2.13
CA LEU A 171 -18.75 3.16 -1.34
C LEU A 171 -19.93 3.83 -0.65
N ILE A 172 -21.10 3.87 -1.28
CA ILE A 172 -22.35 4.33 -0.69
C ILE A 172 -22.75 3.41 0.47
N GLU A 173 -22.78 2.10 0.26
CA GLU A 173 -23.11 1.12 1.31
C GLU A 173 -22.13 1.23 2.49
N ARG A 174 -20.82 1.29 2.21
CA ARG A 174 -19.76 1.46 3.22
C ARG A 174 -19.91 2.75 4.01
N ASN A 175 -20.39 3.83 3.39
CA ASN A 175 -20.63 5.07 4.11
C ASN A 175 -21.86 4.97 5.00
N LEU A 176 -22.95 4.34 4.53
CA LEU A 176 -24.20 4.17 5.29
C LEU A 176 -24.03 3.25 6.51
N GLY A 177 -23.24 2.18 6.39
CA GLY A 177 -22.95 1.27 7.51
C GLY A 177 -21.90 1.79 8.48
N LYS A 178 -21.30 2.96 8.24
CA LYS A 178 -20.26 3.55 9.08
C LYS A 178 -20.80 3.93 10.46
N ARG A 179 -20.08 3.55 11.51
CA ARG A 179 -20.30 3.99 12.88
C ARG A 179 -19.02 4.57 13.47
N ILE A 180 -19.15 5.51 14.39
CA ILE A 180 -18.02 6.11 15.10
C ILE A 180 -18.21 5.92 16.59
N ASP A 181 -17.16 5.46 17.24
CA ASP A 181 -17.09 5.45 18.70
C ASP A 181 -16.81 6.88 19.20
N PRO A 182 -17.70 7.51 20.00
CA PRO A 182 -17.50 8.87 20.49
C PRO A 182 -16.31 8.99 21.46
N VAL A 183 -15.87 7.88 22.08
CA VAL A 183 -14.77 7.85 23.06
C VAL A 183 -13.44 7.63 22.36
N THR A 184 -13.31 6.56 21.58
CA THR A 184 -12.04 6.19 20.93
C THR A 184 -11.85 6.89 19.58
N ARG A 185 -12.93 7.42 18.99
CA ARG A 185 -12.99 7.93 17.61
C ARG A 185 -12.67 6.88 16.55
N GLU A 186 -12.66 5.61 16.92
CA GLU A 186 -12.52 4.51 15.99
C GLU A 186 -13.75 4.40 15.09
N ILE A 187 -13.51 3.94 13.88
CA ILE A 187 -14.53 3.77 12.86
C ILE A 187 -14.85 2.29 12.79
N TYR A 188 -16.13 1.97 12.95
CA TYR A 188 -16.68 0.63 12.83
C TYR A 188 -17.65 0.57 11.64
N HIS A 189 -18.02 -0.63 11.23
CA HIS A 189 -19.02 -0.85 10.19
C HIS A 189 -20.00 -1.95 10.58
N THR A 190 -21.29 -1.71 10.37
CA THR A 190 -22.38 -2.63 10.75
C THR A 190 -22.26 -4.05 10.18
N THR A 191 -21.62 -4.19 9.02
CA THR A 191 -21.58 -5.48 8.28
C THR A 191 -20.26 -6.23 8.39
N PHE A 192 -19.11 -5.55 8.44
CA PHE A 192 -17.80 -6.19 8.24
C PHE A 192 -16.73 -5.78 9.26
N ASP A 193 -17.05 -4.87 10.18
CA ASP A 193 -16.12 -4.40 11.22
C ASP A 193 -16.96 -3.96 12.44
N TRP A 194 -17.71 -4.90 13.01
CA TRP A 194 -18.58 -4.67 14.16
C TRP A 194 -17.89 -5.13 15.44
N PRO A 195 -17.81 -4.29 16.50
CA PRO A 195 -17.08 -4.64 17.71
C PRO A 195 -17.76 -5.79 18.45
N ARG A 196 -16.99 -6.64 19.14
CA ARG A 196 -17.54 -7.79 19.90
C ARG A 196 -18.11 -7.36 21.26
N GLU A 197 -17.59 -6.28 21.83
CA GLU A 197 -17.98 -5.76 23.13
C GLU A 197 -19.31 -5.00 23.05
N ALA A 198 -20.32 -5.49 23.78
CA ALA A 198 -21.66 -4.87 23.82
C ALA A 198 -21.61 -3.42 24.31
N GLU A 199 -20.67 -3.06 25.19
CA GLU A 199 -20.48 -1.68 25.65
C GLU A 199 -20.06 -0.75 24.52
N VAL A 200 -19.19 -1.22 23.62
CA VAL A 200 -18.75 -0.45 22.44
C VAL A 200 -19.91 -0.35 21.46
N GLN A 201 -20.59 -1.45 21.16
CA GLN A 201 -21.75 -1.46 20.26
C GLN A 201 -22.84 -0.46 20.68
N ASN A 202 -23.17 -0.41 21.97
CA ASN A 202 -24.23 0.45 22.50
C ASN A 202 -23.89 1.94 22.46
N ARG A 203 -22.60 2.31 22.39
CA ARG A 203 -22.16 3.71 22.33
C ARG A 203 -21.84 4.19 20.91
N LEU A 204 -21.84 3.29 19.91
CA LEU A 204 -21.56 3.65 18.53
C LEU A 204 -22.63 4.60 17.98
N LEU A 205 -22.18 5.68 17.35
CA LEU A 205 -23.07 6.68 16.75
C LEU A 205 -22.99 6.66 15.23
N GLU A 206 -24.12 6.96 14.59
CA GLU A 206 -24.14 7.28 13.18
C GLU A 206 -23.55 8.69 12.96
N PRO A 207 -22.57 8.85 12.06
CA PRO A 207 -21.99 10.15 11.79
C PRO A 207 -22.99 11.12 11.14
N GLU A 208 -22.96 12.39 11.54
CA GLU A 208 -23.80 13.43 10.95
C GLU A 208 -23.52 13.63 9.45
N GLY A 209 -24.58 13.85 8.65
CA GLY A 209 -24.47 14.20 7.24
C GLY A 209 -24.16 13.01 6.31
N ILE A 210 -24.41 11.78 6.76
CA ILE A 210 -24.38 10.59 5.93
C ILE A 210 -25.76 10.40 5.30
N SER A 211 -25.83 10.51 3.97
CA SER A 211 -26.98 10.10 3.17
C SER A 211 -26.49 9.56 1.83
N GLU A 212 -27.29 8.71 1.20
CA GLU A 212 -27.00 8.19 -0.13
C GLU A 212 -26.80 9.32 -1.14
N VAL A 213 -27.72 10.28 -1.16
CA VAL A 213 -27.70 11.44 -2.08
C VAL A 213 -26.43 12.28 -1.89
N GLU A 214 -26.05 12.56 -0.64
CA GLU A 214 -24.86 13.36 -0.34
C GLU A 214 -23.56 12.59 -0.68
N THR A 215 -23.56 11.27 -0.49
CA THR A 215 -22.43 10.41 -0.84
C THR A 215 -22.25 10.33 -2.35
N ALA A 216 -23.33 10.12 -3.10
CA ALA A 216 -23.34 10.14 -4.57
C ALA A 216 -22.86 11.50 -5.13
N ARG A 217 -23.29 12.62 -4.53
CA ARG A 217 -22.82 13.96 -4.90
C ARG A 217 -21.29 14.08 -4.74
N LYS A 218 -20.75 13.63 -3.60
CA LYS A 218 -19.30 13.65 -3.33
C LYS A 218 -18.51 12.72 -4.27
N LEU A 219 -19.04 11.55 -4.60
CA LEU A 219 -18.45 10.63 -5.57
C LEU A 219 -18.36 11.26 -6.95
N LEU A 220 -19.43 11.91 -7.40
CA LEU A 220 -19.47 12.60 -8.68
C LEU A 220 -18.47 13.77 -8.75
N GLU A 221 -18.32 14.54 -7.67
CA GLU A 221 -17.27 15.57 -7.55
C GLU A 221 -15.86 14.98 -7.59
N TYR A 222 -15.64 13.86 -6.90
CA TYR A 222 -14.39 13.12 -6.93
C TYR A 222 -14.05 12.64 -8.35
N HIS A 223 -14.96 11.94 -9.03
CA HIS A 223 -14.72 11.40 -10.37
C HIS A 223 -14.40 12.49 -11.40
N ARG A 224 -15.06 13.65 -11.32
CA ARG A 224 -14.74 14.82 -12.15
C ARG A 224 -13.33 15.37 -11.92
N SER A 225 -12.85 15.27 -10.68
CA SER A 225 -11.59 15.88 -10.26
C SER A 225 -10.41 14.93 -10.45
N ILE A 226 -10.57 13.65 -10.09
CA ILE A 226 -9.50 12.66 -10.09
C ILE A 226 -8.93 12.43 -11.51
N ILE A 227 -9.77 12.43 -12.54
CA ILE A 227 -9.35 12.29 -13.95
C ILE A 227 -8.37 13.40 -14.35
N ARG A 228 -8.43 14.58 -13.70
CA ARG A 228 -7.53 15.71 -13.94
C ARG A 228 -6.26 15.68 -13.07
N ILE A 229 -6.22 14.85 -12.03
CA ILE A 229 -5.13 14.74 -11.06
C ILE A 229 -4.19 13.60 -11.42
N LEU A 230 -4.73 12.42 -11.75
CA LEU A 230 -3.92 11.22 -12.03
C LEU A 230 -2.86 11.43 -13.13
N PRO A 231 -3.16 12.13 -14.24
CA PRO A 231 -2.16 12.37 -15.30
C PRO A 231 -0.94 13.17 -14.85
N SER A 232 -1.00 13.85 -13.69
CA SER A 232 0.13 14.60 -13.12
C SER A 232 1.14 13.71 -12.40
N TYR A 233 0.82 12.43 -12.16
CA TYR A 233 1.66 11.48 -11.40
C TYR A 233 1.93 10.15 -12.13
N PRO A 234 2.14 10.12 -13.46
CA PRO A 234 2.06 8.89 -14.25
C PRO A 234 3.10 7.82 -13.88
N ARG A 235 4.26 8.22 -13.33
CA ARG A 235 5.36 7.31 -12.98
C ARG A 235 5.33 6.79 -11.55
N ILE A 236 4.57 7.44 -10.68
CA ILE A 236 4.59 7.18 -9.23
C ILE A 236 3.20 6.79 -8.69
N LEU A 237 2.23 6.65 -9.59
CA LEU A 237 0.84 6.31 -9.31
C LEU A 237 0.65 4.80 -9.21
N LYS A 238 0.09 4.34 -8.08
CA LYS A 238 -0.32 2.95 -7.83
C LYS A 238 -1.83 2.90 -7.58
N ALA A 239 -2.59 2.21 -8.43
CA ALA A 239 -4.03 2.02 -8.24
C ALA A 239 -4.31 0.69 -7.52
N ILE A 240 -5.13 0.72 -6.47
CA ILE A 240 -5.43 -0.44 -5.62
C ILE A 240 -6.94 -0.54 -5.43
N SER A 241 -7.48 -1.77 -5.56
CA SER A 241 -8.91 -1.99 -5.29
C SER A 241 -9.19 -1.92 -3.79
N ALA A 242 -10.20 -1.15 -3.40
CA ALA A 242 -10.71 -1.04 -2.05
C ALA A 242 -11.98 -1.88 -1.80
N ASP A 243 -12.42 -2.67 -2.79
CA ASP A 243 -13.55 -3.63 -2.66
C ASP A 243 -13.11 -4.97 -2.02
N GLN A 244 -12.30 -4.87 -0.97
CA GLN A 244 -11.77 -6.00 -0.22
C GLN A 244 -11.52 -5.55 1.25
N PRO A 245 -11.37 -6.49 2.20
CA PRO A 245 -11.02 -6.17 3.58
C PRO A 245 -9.82 -5.22 3.68
N CYS A 246 -9.84 -4.29 4.63
CA CYS A 246 -8.79 -3.28 4.79
C CYS A 246 -7.39 -3.91 4.94
N VAL A 247 -7.30 -5.10 5.54
CA VAL A 247 -6.07 -5.89 5.65
C VAL A 247 -5.55 -6.33 4.29
N ASP A 248 -6.42 -6.79 3.39
CA ASP A 248 -6.02 -7.20 2.04
C ASP A 248 -5.63 -6.01 1.16
N VAL A 249 -6.33 -4.87 1.30
CA VAL A 249 -5.92 -3.61 0.63
C VAL A 249 -4.56 -3.18 1.13
N PHE A 250 -4.34 -3.18 2.45
CA PHE A 250 -3.05 -2.88 3.07
C PHE A 250 -1.97 -3.85 2.58
N TYR A 251 -2.27 -5.14 2.47
CA TYR A 251 -1.31 -6.14 2.00
C TYR A 251 -0.97 -6.01 0.51
N GLN A 252 -1.91 -5.58 -0.33
CA GLN A 252 -1.67 -5.30 -1.75
C GLN A 252 -0.85 -4.03 -1.98
N VAL A 253 -0.92 -3.06 -1.06
CA VAL A 253 0.07 -1.97 -0.99
C VAL A 253 1.48 -2.56 -0.73
N CYS A 254 1.57 -3.75 -0.11
CA CYS A 254 2.82 -4.29 0.43
C CYS A 254 3.47 -5.46 -0.35
N CYS A 255 2.78 -6.38 -1.04
CA CYS A 255 3.41 -7.69 -1.39
C CYS A 255 3.16 -8.33 -2.78
N GLY A 256 2.09 -8.06 -3.54
CA GLY A 256 1.85 -8.70 -4.86
C GLY A 256 2.67 -8.12 -6.04
N GLN A 257 3.68 -7.31 -5.72
CA GLN A 257 4.22 -6.28 -6.60
C GLN A 257 5.61 -6.62 -7.14
N LEU A 258 6.36 -7.55 -6.55
CA LEU A 258 7.79 -7.66 -6.82
C LEU A 258 8.14 -7.99 -8.27
N LEU A 259 7.44 -8.93 -8.89
CA LEU A 259 7.65 -9.26 -10.31
C LEU A 259 7.14 -8.16 -11.26
N ARG A 260 6.08 -7.43 -10.86
CA ARG A 260 5.54 -6.31 -11.65
C ARG A 260 6.41 -5.05 -11.54
N GLU A 261 6.96 -4.77 -10.37
CA GLU A 261 7.96 -3.72 -10.15
C GLU A 261 9.27 -4.03 -10.87
N ALA A 262 9.70 -5.31 -10.90
CA ALA A 262 10.89 -5.73 -11.65
C ALA A 262 10.74 -5.55 -13.17
N VAL A 263 9.51 -5.58 -13.69
CA VAL A 263 9.19 -5.32 -15.11
C VAL A 263 9.32 -3.83 -15.46
N GLU A 264 9.11 -2.93 -14.49
CA GLU A 264 9.13 -1.48 -14.69
C GLU A 264 10.55 -0.90 -14.78
N ASP A 265 11.56 -1.64 -14.33
CA ASP A 265 12.95 -1.17 -14.15
C ASP A 265 13.80 -1.15 -15.44
N GLN A 266 13.21 -1.46 -16.61
CA GLN A 266 13.86 -1.53 -17.95
C GLN A 266 15.17 -2.33 -18.02
N SER A 267 15.43 -3.22 -17.05
CA SER A 267 16.61 -4.06 -17.01
C SER A 267 16.47 -5.27 -17.94
N LYS A 268 17.58 -5.96 -18.25
CA LYS A 268 17.53 -7.24 -19.00
C LYS A 268 16.64 -8.28 -18.32
N LEU A 269 16.49 -8.18 -16.99
CA LEU A 269 15.64 -9.05 -16.20
C LEU A 269 14.16 -8.68 -16.35
N SER A 270 13.85 -7.40 -16.57
CA SER A 270 12.51 -6.88 -16.85
C SER A 270 11.97 -7.39 -18.19
N GLU A 271 12.78 -7.31 -19.25
CA GLU A 271 12.45 -7.84 -20.58
C GLU A 271 12.17 -9.35 -20.54
N LEU A 272 12.98 -10.09 -19.76
CA LEU A 272 12.83 -11.52 -19.59
C LEU A 272 11.50 -11.85 -18.92
N ILE A 273 11.16 -11.21 -17.80
CA ILE A 273 9.88 -11.41 -17.09
C ILE A 273 8.69 -11.04 -17.98
N GLN A 274 8.78 -9.89 -18.69
CA GLN A 274 7.72 -9.45 -19.61
C GLN A 274 7.42 -10.51 -20.67
N SER A 275 8.47 -11.16 -21.21
CA SER A 275 8.30 -12.22 -22.22
C SER A 275 7.54 -13.45 -21.73
N PHE A 276 7.56 -13.74 -20.42
CA PHE A 276 6.76 -14.82 -19.82
C PHE A 276 5.31 -14.39 -19.63
N PHE A 277 5.07 -13.15 -19.19
CA PHE A 277 3.72 -12.60 -19.05
C PHE A 277 2.98 -12.50 -20.38
N ASP A 278 3.64 -11.99 -21.42
CA ASP A 278 3.05 -11.87 -22.77
C ASP A 278 2.67 -13.24 -23.37
N LYS A 279 3.33 -14.32 -22.91
CA LYS A 279 3.09 -15.70 -23.35
C LYS A 279 2.18 -16.50 -22.41
N GLU A 280 1.65 -15.87 -21.36
CA GLU A 280 0.86 -16.52 -20.31
C GLU A 280 1.57 -17.73 -19.68
N MET A 281 2.91 -17.71 -19.62
CA MET A 281 3.71 -18.77 -19.05
C MET A 281 4.10 -18.45 -17.60
N THR A 282 4.26 -19.50 -16.79
CA THR A 282 4.81 -19.37 -15.44
C THR A 282 6.25 -18.88 -15.50
N VAL A 283 6.57 -17.91 -14.65
CA VAL A 283 7.95 -17.41 -14.51
C VAL A 283 8.78 -18.48 -13.80
N PRO A 284 9.93 -18.91 -14.36
CA PRO A 284 10.85 -19.82 -13.71
C PRO A 284 11.32 -19.35 -12.32
N ASP A 285 11.46 -20.30 -11.40
CA ASP A 285 11.79 -20.03 -10.00
C ASP A 285 13.14 -19.31 -9.83
N ASP A 286 14.14 -19.59 -10.69
CA ASP A 286 15.43 -18.92 -10.64
C ASP A 286 15.33 -17.41 -10.93
N ILE A 287 14.36 -17.00 -11.74
CA ILE A 287 14.05 -15.59 -12.02
C ILE A 287 13.30 -14.97 -10.84
N ILE A 288 12.29 -15.67 -10.31
CA ILE A 288 11.54 -15.23 -9.11
C ILE A 288 12.49 -14.97 -7.96
N LEU A 289 13.44 -15.87 -7.73
CA LEU A 289 14.42 -15.76 -6.66
C LEU A 289 15.43 -14.63 -6.87
N LYS A 290 15.84 -14.34 -8.11
CA LYS A 290 16.70 -13.16 -8.38
C LYS A 290 15.99 -11.86 -8.02
N VAL A 291 14.71 -11.74 -8.38
CA VAL A 291 13.87 -10.58 -8.01
C VAL A 291 13.70 -10.51 -6.49
N LEU A 292 13.40 -11.66 -5.87
CA LEU A 292 13.19 -11.75 -4.44
C LEU A 292 14.46 -11.36 -3.66
N LYS A 293 15.61 -11.85 -4.08
CA LYS A 293 16.92 -11.48 -3.50
C LYS A 293 17.15 -9.97 -3.55
N GLY A 294 17.01 -9.37 -4.72
CA GLY A 294 17.16 -7.92 -4.89
C GLY A 294 16.21 -7.10 -4.01
N ARG A 295 15.04 -7.64 -3.67
CA ARG A 295 14.12 -7.01 -2.73
C ARG A 295 14.52 -7.18 -1.26
N LEU A 296 14.88 -8.40 -0.87
CA LEU A 296 15.19 -8.77 0.51
C LEU A 296 16.51 -8.15 0.99
N ASP A 297 17.44 -7.86 0.08
CA ASP A 297 18.70 -7.17 0.37
C ASP A 297 18.55 -5.66 0.61
N ARG A 298 17.35 -5.08 0.41
CA ARG A 298 17.14 -3.64 0.65
C ARG A 298 17.20 -3.30 2.14
N PRO A 299 17.69 -2.09 2.51
CA PRO A 299 17.89 -1.71 3.91
C PRO A 299 16.62 -1.82 4.78
N ASP A 300 15.44 -1.56 4.23
CA ASP A 300 14.18 -1.70 4.94
C ASP A 300 13.92 -3.15 5.36
N CYS A 301 14.15 -4.12 4.48
CA CYS A 301 14.01 -5.55 4.77
C CYS A 301 15.08 -6.05 5.74
N VAL A 302 16.31 -5.56 5.62
CA VAL A 302 17.42 -5.94 6.50
C VAL A 302 17.22 -5.41 7.93
N HIS A 303 16.78 -4.15 8.07
CA HIS A 303 16.65 -3.52 9.39
C HIS A 303 15.30 -3.74 10.07
N LYS A 304 14.20 -3.83 9.31
CA LYS A 304 12.84 -3.98 9.87
C LYS A 304 12.29 -5.40 9.75
N GLY A 305 12.98 -6.26 9.01
CA GLY A 305 12.51 -7.61 8.70
C GLY A 305 11.58 -7.65 7.49
N TRP A 306 11.11 -8.85 7.17
CA TRP A 306 10.31 -9.12 5.98
C TRP A 306 9.27 -10.21 6.27
N VAL A 307 8.19 -10.22 5.49
CA VAL A 307 7.15 -11.25 5.51
C VAL A 307 6.97 -11.76 4.09
N LEU A 308 7.07 -13.07 3.89
CA LEU A 308 6.76 -13.71 2.62
C LEU A 308 5.39 -14.38 2.71
N HIS A 309 4.63 -14.30 1.63
CA HIS A 309 3.35 -14.96 1.44
C HIS A 309 3.32 -15.60 0.06
N GLY A 310 2.83 -16.84 -0.01
CA GLY A 310 2.72 -17.57 -1.27
C GLY A 310 4.07 -17.95 -1.88
N PHE A 311 5.16 -17.87 -1.12
CA PHE A 311 6.50 -18.35 -1.45
C PHE A 311 7.24 -18.72 -0.15
N PRO A 312 7.98 -19.84 -0.07
CA PRO A 312 8.06 -20.91 -1.07
C PRO A 312 6.76 -21.74 -1.14
N ARG A 313 6.51 -22.39 -2.29
CA ARG A 313 5.34 -23.26 -2.56
C ARG A 313 5.68 -24.75 -2.65
N ASP A 314 6.96 -25.08 -2.73
CA ASP A 314 7.48 -26.44 -2.76
C ASP A 314 8.86 -26.50 -2.08
N LEU A 315 9.35 -27.72 -1.90
CA LEU A 315 10.60 -27.99 -1.21
C LEU A 315 11.81 -27.42 -1.96
N ASP A 316 11.81 -27.44 -3.30
CA ASP A 316 12.90 -26.91 -4.12
C ASP A 316 13.05 -25.40 -3.91
N GLN A 317 11.94 -24.65 -3.96
CA GLN A 317 11.93 -23.22 -3.66
C GLN A 317 12.40 -22.92 -2.24
N ALA A 318 12.05 -23.75 -1.25
CA ALA A 318 12.51 -23.60 0.12
C ALA A 318 14.03 -23.80 0.24
N HIS A 319 14.57 -24.82 -0.43
CA HIS A 319 16.02 -25.04 -0.51
C HIS A 319 16.73 -23.88 -1.20
N MET A 320 16.17 -23.38 -2.30
CA MET A 320 16.75 -22.25 -3.02
C MET A 320 16.76 -20.98 -2.15
N LEU A 321 15.66 -20.67 -1.44
CA LEU A 321 15.59 -19.54 -0.51
C LEU A 321 16.65 -19.65 0.59
N ALA A 322 16.79 -20.84 1.19
CA ALA A 322 17.79 -21.11 2.21
C ALA A 322 19.23 -21.00 1.67
N SER A 323 19.48 -21.45 0.43
CA SER A 323 20.80 -21.36 -0.21
C SER A 323 21.25 -19.91 -0.43
N MET A 324 20.30 -18.98 -0.56
CA MET A 324 20.56 -17.54 -0.66
C MET A 324 20.81 -16.88 0.69
N GLY A 325 20.72 -17.62 1.79
CA GLY A 325 20.91 -17.12 3.15
C GLY A 325 19.66 -16.53 3.79
N TYR A 326 18.50 -16.61 3.13
CA TYR A 326 17.24 -16.17 3.71
C TYR A 326 16.56 -17.34 4.41
N SER A 327 16.48 -17.26 5.74
CA SER A 327 15.72 -18.20 6.55
C SER A 327 14.65 -17.42 7.31
N PRO A 328 13.35 -17.68 7.08
CA PRO A 328 12.31 -17.10 7.90
C PRO A 328 12.50 -17.57 9.35
N ASN A 329 12.25 -16.66 10.29
CA ASN A 329 12.30 -16.97 11.72
C ASN A 329 10.96 -17.54 12.25
N ARG A 330 9.88 -17.35 11.48
CA ARG A 330 8.52 -17.82 11.74
C ARG A 330 7.90 -18.23 10.42
N VAL A 331 7.22 -19.38 10.43
CA VAL A 331 6.45 -19.88 9.29
C VAL A 331 5.08 -20.29 9.82
N PHE A 332 4.03 -19.90 9.11
CA PHE A 332 2.65 -20.18 9.49
C PHE A 332 1.95 -20.93 8.35
N PHE A 333 1.34 -22.05 8.66
CA PHE A 333 0.47 -22.79 7.75
C PHE A 333 -0.98 -22.58 8.16
N LEU A 334 -1.79 -22.09 7.24
CA LEU A 334 -3.22 -21.92 7.47
C LEU A 334 -3.95 -23.13 6.89
N ASN A 335 -4.44 -23.99 7.76
CA ASN A 335 -5.20 -25.18 7.38
C ASN A 335 -6.69 -24.84 7.26
N VAL A 336 -7.28 -25.13 6.10
CA VAL A 336 -8.71 -24.88 5.83
C VAL A 336 -9.28 -26.12 5.12
N PRO A 337 -10.37 -26.72 5.61
CA PRO A 337 -10.99 -27.86 4.94
C PRO A 337 -11.36 -27.55 3.48
N LEU A 338 -11.21 -28.55 2.58
CA LEU A 338 -11.51 -28.38 1.16
C LEU A 338 -12.94 -27.89 0.93
N ASP A 339 -13.91 -28.38 1.70
CA ASP A 339 -15.31 -27.97 1.57
C ASP A 339 -15.48 -26.47 1.84
N SER A 340 -14.82 -25.95 2.88
CA SER A 340 -14.82 -24.52 3.22
C SER A 340 -14.10 -23.69 2.15
N ILE A 341 -13.00 -24.21 1.56
CA ILE A 341 -12.31 -23.54 0.44
C ILE A 341 -13.22 -23.49 -0.79
N LEU A 342 -13.85 -24.61 -1.15
CA LEU A 342 -14.75 -24.72 -2.28
C LEU A 342 -15.92 -23.78 -2.13
N GLU A 343 -16.57 -23.75 -0.98
CA GLU A 343 -17.67 -22.83 -0.72
C GLU A 343 -17.24 -21.37 -0.90
N ARG A 344 -16.11 -20.97 -0.27
CA ARG A 344 -15.60 -19.59 -0.33
C ARG A 344 -15.23 -19.13 -1.74
N LEU A 345 -14.63 -20.01 -2.55
CA LEU A 345 -14.14 -19.66 -3.88
C LEU A 345 -15.18 -19.87 -4.97
N THR A 346 -15.84 -21.04 -5.01
CA THR A 346 -16.76 -21.39 -6.11
C THR A 346 -18.05 -20.58 -6.08
N LEU A 347 -18.42 -20.00 -4.94
CA LEU A 347 -19.58 -19.10 -4.81
C LEU A 347 -19.21 -17.62 -4.99
N ARG A 348 -17.93 -17.33 -5.22
CA ARG A 348 -17.46 -15.97 -5.49
C ARG A 348 -17.87 -15.53 -6.89
N ARG A 349 -18.41 -14.33 -6.99
CA ARG A 349 -18.85 -13.73 -8.24
C ARG A 349 -18.37 -12.29 -8.33
N VAL A 350 -18.20 -11.81 -9.55
CA VAL A 350 -17.86 -10.43 -9.85
C VAL A 350 -18.88 -9.90 -10.85
N ASP A 351 -19.49 -8.78 -10.55
CA ASP A 351 -20.29 -8.05 -11.53
C ASP A 351 -19.35 -7.37 -12.54
N PRO A 352 -19.39 -7.71 -13.84
CA PRO A 352 -18.48 -7.13 -14.83
C PRO A 352 -18.74 -5.64 -15.09
N VAL A 353 -19.90 -5.12 -14.72
CA VAL A 353 -20.26 -3.71 -14.94
C VAL A 353 -19.75 -2.83 -13.81
N THR A 354 -19.93 -3.27 -12.57
CA THR A 354 -19.54 -2.48 -11.38
C THR A 354 -18.15 -2.85 -10.88
N GLY A 355 -17.67 -4.06 -11.16
CA GLY A 355 -16.48 -4.64 -10.54
C GLY A 355 -16.72 -5.19 -9.13
N GLU A 356 -17.96 -5.12 -8.64
CA GLU A 356 -18.33 -5.51 -7.28
C GLU A 356 -18.28 -7.02 -7.09
N ARG A 357 -17.66 -7.44 -5.98
CA ARG A 357 -17.62 -8.85 -5.58
C ARG A 357 -18.85 -9.23 -4.77
N TYR A 358 -19.46 -10.34 -5.16
CA TYR A 358 -20.57 -11.00 -4.48
C TYR A 358 -20.15 -12.41 -4.06
N HIS A 359 -20.82 -12.92 -3.04
CA HIS A 359 -20.72 -14.31 -2.63
C HIS A 359 -22.14 -14.84 -2.49
N LEU A 360 -22.51 -15.87 -3.26
CA LEU A 360 -23.90 -16.30 -3.39
C LEU A 360 -24.60 -16.61 -2.05
N MET A 361 -23.82 -16.97 -1.03
CA MET A 361 -24.30 -17.19 0.35
C MET A 361 -24.11 -15.97 1.28
N TYR A 362 -22.88 -15.52 1.50
CA TYR A 362 -22.54 -14.49 2.49
C TYR A 362 -22.82 -13.05 2.07
N LYS A 363 -22.87 -12.78 0.77
CA LYS A 363 -23.16 -11.46 0.19
C LYS A 363 -23.90 -11.65 -1.16
N PRO A 364 -25.16 -12.10 -1.13
CA PRO A 364 -25.91 -12.38 -2.35
C PRO A 364 -26.15 -11.11 -3.17
N PRO A 365 -26.32 -11.22 -4.50
CA PRO A 365 -26.63 -10.07 -5.34
C PRO A 365 -27.98 -9.44 -4.94
N PRO A 366 -28.08 -8.10 -4.89
CA PRO A 366 -29.25 -7.43 -4.36
C PRO A 366 -30.45 -7.44 -5.33
N THR A 367 -30.22 -7.68 -6.64
CA THR A 367 -31.30 -7.75 -7.63
C THR A 367 -31.11 -8.90 -8.64
N PRO A 368 -32.19 -9.41 -9.26
CA PRO A 368 -32.14 -10.45 -10.27
C PRO A 368 -31.32 -10.04 -11.51
N GLU A 369 -31.30 -8.75 -11.86
CA GLU A 369 -30.54 -8.23 -12.99
C GLU A 369 -29.03 -8.30 -12.72
N ILE A 370 -28.60 -7.98 -11.49
CA ILE A 370 -27.19 -8.14 -11.08
C ILE A 370 -26.84 -9.62 -11.05
N GLN A 371 -27.70 -10.46 -10.47
CA GLN A 371 -27.48 -11.90 -10.40
C GLN A 371 -27.28 -12.52 -11.79
N ALA A 372 -28.08 -12.12 -12.79
CA ALA A 372 -28.02 -12.67 -14.14
C ALA A 372 -26.73 -12.32 -14.90
N ARG A 373 -26.03 -11.24 -14.51
CA ARG A 373 -24.80 -10.79 -15.18
C ARG A 373 -23.50 -11.12 -14.44
N LEU A 374 -23.59 -11.73 -13.26
CA LEU A 374 -22.43 -12.10 -12.47
C LEU A 374 -21.53 -13.09 -13.21
N LEU A 375 -20.22 -12.83 -13.18
CA LEU A 375 -19.20 -13.73 -13.71
C LEU A 375 -18.44 -14.40 -12.58
N GLN A 376 -17.99 -15.62 -12.82
CA GLN A 376 -17.05 -16.32 -11.95
C GLN A 376 -15.64 -16.17 -12.53
N ASN A 377 -14.65 -15.96 -11.68
CA ASN A 377 -13.26 -16.00 -12.11
C ASN A 377 -12.95 -17.42 -12.60
N PRO A 378 -12.35 -17.62 -13.79
CA PRO A 378 -11.93 -18.94 -14.24
C PRO A 378 -11.07 -19.71 -13.22
N GLU A 379 -10.25 -19.02 -12.41
CA GLU A 379 -9.44 -19.65 -11.36
C GLU A 379 -10.26 -20.18 -10.17
N ASP A 380 -11.47 -19.64 -9.97
CA ASP A 380 -12.38 -20.05 -8.90
C ASP A 380 -13.26 -21.25 -9.33
N ALA A 381 -13.02 -21.83 -10.51
CA ALA A 381 -13.70 -23.03 -10.98
C ALA A 381 -13.38 -24.22 -10.08
N GLU A 382 -14.39 -25.04 -9.77
CA GLU A 382 -14.28 -26.15 -8.80
C GLU A 382 -13.10 -27.08 -9.09
N ASP A 383 -12.93 -27.50 -10.36
CA ASP A 383 -11.84 -28.39 -10.76
C ASP A 383 -10.46 -27.76 -10.56
N ARG A 384 -10.34 -26.45 -10.80
CA ARG A 384 -9.09 -25.71 -10.59
C ARG A 384 -8.78 -25.54 -9.12
N VAL A 385 -9.78 -25.17 -8.31
CA VAL A 385 -9.64 -25.04 -6.87
C VAL A 385 -9.23 -26.37 -6.24
N LYS A 386 -9.85 -27.48 -6.64
CA LYS A 386 -9.46 -28.83 -6.20
C LYS A 386 -8.01 -29.15 -6.57
N LEU A 387 -7.63 -28.91 -7.83
CA LEU A 387 -6.26 -29.14 -8.30
C LEU A 387 -5.23 -28.34 -7.51
N GLN A 388 -5.46 -27.04 -7.31
CA GLN A 388 -4.56 -26.16 -6.56
C GLN A 388 -4.47 -26.56 -5.08
N THR A 389 -5.59 -26.93 -4.49
CA THR A 389 -5.65 -27.37 -3.08
C THR A 389 -4.91 -28.69 -2.89
N ASP A 390 -5.08 -29.65 -3.81
CA ASP A 390 -4.35 -30.92 -3.80
C ASP A 390 -2.84 -30.71 -3.97
N LEU A 391 -2.41 -29.87 -4.92
CA LEU A 391 -1.01 -29.47 -5.08
C LEU A 391 -0.43 -28.85 -3.80
N PHE A 392 -1.17 -27.93 -3.18
CA PHE A 392 -0.77 -27.32 -1.93
C PHE A 392 -0.55 -28.36 -0.83
N TYR A 393 -1.53 -29.25 -0.58
CA TYR A 393 -1.42 -30.24 0.49
C TYR A 393 -0.34 -31.29 0.25
N ARG A 394 -0.10 -31.68 -1.02
CA ARG A 394 1.02 -32.57 -1.37
C ARG A 394 2.36 -31.94 -0.96
N ASN A 395 2.58 -30.68 -1.32
CA ASN A 395 3.83 -29.96 -1.04
C ASN A 395 3.95 -29.52 0.43
N SER A 396 2.82 -29.24 1.10
CA SER A 396 2.81 -28.73 2.48
C SER A 396 3.49 -29.68 3.45
N SER A 397 3.35 -30.99 3.25
CA SER A 397 3.97 -32.00 4.13
C SER A 397 5.50 -31.91 4.15
N GLU A 398 6.13 -31.73 2.99
CA GLU A 398 7.57 -31.57 2.85
C GLU A 398 8.04 -30.21 3.39
N LEU A 399 7.26 -29.16 3.16
CA LEU A 399 7.55 -27.82 3.66
C LEU A 399 7.43 -27.72 5.19
N GLU A 400 6.44 -28.37 5.81
CA GLU A 400 6.32 -28.47 7.26
C GLU A 400 7.50 -29.22 7.86
N GLN A 401 7.99 -30.27 7.20
CA GLN A 401 9.20 -31.00 7.62
C GLN A 401 10.47 -30.14 7.49
N PHE A 402 10.58 -29.37 6.41
CA PHE A 402 11.70 -28.45 6.19
C PHE A 402 11.70 -27.32 7.24
N TYR A 403 10.55 -26.71 7.49
CA TYR A 403 10.35 -25.68 8.51
C TYR A 403 9.84 -26.29 9.82
N ARG A 404 10.70 -27.04 10.52
CA ARG A 404 10.34 -27.78 11.77
C ARG A 404 9.67 -26.96 12.88
N GLN A 405 9.80 -25.64 12.84
CA GLN A 405 9.25 -24.71 13.84
C GLN A 405 8.00 -23.98 13.31
N ALA A 406 7.48 -24.40 12.17
CA ALA A 406 6.28 -23.82 11.60
C ALA A 406 5.07 -24.08 12.50
N LEU A 407 4.17 -23.10 12.54
CA LEU A 407 2.94 -23.16 13.30
C LEU A 407 1.79 -23.39 12.32
N THR A 408 1.14 -24.54 12.44
CA THR A 408 -0.08 -24.83 11.69
C THR A 408 -1.28 -24.39 12.52
N LEU A 409 -2.13 -23.55 11.95
CA LEU A 409 -3.34 -23.02 12.60
C LEU A 409 -4.56 -23.22 11.72
N ASN A 410 -5.73 -23.26 12.35
CA ASN A 410 -7.00 -23.39 11.65
C ASN A 410 -7.42 -22.04 11.04
N GLY A 411 -7.40 -21.94 9.71
CA GLY A 411 -7.86 -20.78 8.96
C GLY A 411 -9.37 -20.79 8.64
N ASP A 412 -10.08 -21.85 9.03
CA ASP A 412 -11.54 -21.95 8.93
C ASP A 412 -12.24 -21.32 10.14
N GLN A 413 -11.82 -20.11 10.47
CA GLN A 413 -12.33 -19.31 11.57
C GLN A 413 -12.56 -17.88 11.09
N ASP A 414 -13.13 -17.05 11.97
CA ASP A 414 -13.25 -15.64 11.66
C ASP A 414 -11.83 -15.00 11.56
N PRO A 415 -11.65 -14.00 10.67
CA PRO A 415 -10.33 -13.42 10.43
C PRO A 415 -9.65 -12.82 11.67
N TYR A 416 -10.41 -12.33 12.65
CA TYR A 416 -9.83 -11.72 13.85
C TYR A 416 -9.22 -12.78 14.76
N THR A 417 -9.90 -13.91 14.95
CA THR A 417 -9.33 -15.02 15.74
C THR A 417 -8.11 -15.61 15.05
N VAL A 418 -8.12 -15.77 13.72
CA VAL A 418 -6.92 -16.18 12.96
C VAL A 418 -5.76 -15.20 13.18
N PHE A 419 -6.05 -13.88 13.16
CA PHE A 419 -5.06 -12.84 13.37
C PHE A 419 -4.46 -12.86 14.79
N GLU A 420 -5.28 -13.00 15.83
CA GLU A 420 -4.82 -13.11 17.23
C GLU A 420 -3.85 -14.29 17.42
N TYR A 421 -4.13 -15.44 16.79
CA TYR A 421 -3.23 -16.61 16.82
C TYR A 421 -1.87 -16.31 16.17
N ILE A 422 -1.89 -15.65 15.01
CA ILE A 422 -0.65 -15.26 14.31
C ILE A 422 0.13 -14.25 15.15
N GLU A 423 -0.53 -13.24 15.72
CA GLU A 423 0.08 -12.22 16.57
C GLU A 423 0.77 -12.84 17.79
N SER A 424 0.08 -13.75 18.50
CA SER A 424 0.66 -14.51 19.60
C SER A 424 1.89 -15.31 19.14
N GLY A 425 1.80 -15.95 17.98
CA GLY A 425 2.90 -16.67 17.35
C GLY A 425 4.13 -15.78 17.08
N ILE A 426 3.93 -14.52 16.69
CA ILE A 426 5.02 -13.57 16.41
C ILE A 426 5.68 -13.07 17.70
N ILE A 427 4.91 -12.76 18.74
CA ILE A 427 5.38 -12.13 19.99
C ILE A 427 6.17 -13.13 20.88
N ASN A 428 5.92 -14.43 20.72
CA ASN A 428 6.63 -15.45 21.49
C ASN A 428 8.16 -15.39 21.27
N PRO A 429 8.98 -15.81 22.25
CA PRO A 429 10.43 -15.88 22.09
C PRO A 429 10.82 -16.69 20.84
N LEU A 430 11.85 -16.24 20.12
CA LEU A 430 12.36 -16.97 18.97
C LEU A 430 12.73 -18.40 19.40
N PRO A 431 12.32 -19.41 18.62
CA PRO A 431 12.66 -20.79 18.94
C PRO A 431 14.19 -20.95 18.96
N ARG A 432 14.71 -21.49 20.07
CA ARG A 432 16.17 -21.66 20.26
C ARG A 432 16.67 -22.65 19.22
N LYS A 433 17.73 -22.27 18.48
CA LYS A 433 18.49 -23.22 17.65
C LYS A 433 19.02 -24.32 18.58
N VAL A 434 18.47 -25.53 18.45
CA VAL A 434 19.08 -26.73 19.02
C VAL A 434 20.26 -27.03 18.09
N PHE A 435 21.47 -26.74 18.55
CA PHE A 435 22.71 -27.11 17.86
C PHE A 435 22.96 -28.61 17.98
#